data_AF-A0A3C1HG77-F1
#
_entry.id   AF-A0A3C1HG77-F1
#
_cell.length_a   1.000
_cell.length_b   1.000
_cell.length_c   1.000
_cell.angle_alpha   90.00
_cell.angle_beta   90.00
_cell.angle_gamma   90.00
#
_symmetry.space_group_name_H-M   'P 1'
#
loop_
_entity.id
_entity.type
_entity.pdbx_description
1 polymer ?
#
loop_
_entity_poly.entity_id
_entity_poly.type
_entity_poly.pdbx_seq_one_letter_code
_entity_poly.pdbx_strand_id
1 'polypeptide(L)'
;AIVSARKGVTPERRATIAWLYQDDVVDAARFKRIAPFLTARGLQYSFHVVGYGVPSGRFRALDVVIDLAPEKPTVSYLRDITRLGPPFRFQESASKEAAGG
;
A
#
# COMPACT_ATOMS: atom_id res chain seq x y z
N ALA A 1 -1.51 -21.65 1.17
CA ALA A 1 -2.69 -22.08 0.38
C ALA A 1 -3.49 -20.88 -0.15
N ILE A 2 -4.25 -20.14 0.68
CA ILE A 2 -5.16 -19.05 0.25
C ILE A 2 -4.51 -18.01 -0.67
N VAL A 3 -3.35 -17.44 -0.27
CA VAL A 3 -2.65 -16.42 -1.07
C VAL A 3 -2.23 -16.95 -2.45
N SER A 4 -1.86 -18.22 -2.53
CA SER A 4 -1.48 -18.86 -3.80
C SER A 4 -2.71 -19.08 -4.68
N ALA A 5 -3.80 -19.61 -4.11
CA ALA A 5 -5.05 -19.86 -4.83
C ALA A 5 -5.65 -18.56 -5.39
N ARG A 6 -5.58 -17.45 -4.64
CA ARG A 6 -6.07 -16.12 -5.06
C ARG A 6 -5.48 -15.63 -6.38
N LYS A 7 -4.28 -16.08 -6.77
CA LYS A 7 -3.64 -15.68 -8.03
C LYS A 7 -4.41 -16.16 -9.27
N GLY A 8 -5.10 -17.30 -9.17
CA GLY A 8 -5.89 -17.89 -10.26
C GLY A 8 -7.35 -17.45 -10.30
N VAL A 9 -7.81 -16.66 -9.33
CA VAL A 9 -9.22 -16.23 -9.24
C VAL A 9 -9.41 -14.95 -10.05
N THR A 10 -10.45 -14.92 -10.88
CA THR A 10 -10.78 -13.74 -11.70
C THR A 10 -11.14 -12.53 -10.82
N PRO A 11 -10.98 -11.29 -11.30
CA PRO A 11 -11.36 -10.09 -10.55
C PRO A 11 -12.79 -10.13 -10.00
N GLU A 12 -13.75 -10.61 -10.80
CA GLU A 12 -15.17 -10.66 -10.47
C GLU A 12 -15.42 -11.62 -9.30
N ARG A 13 -14.80 -12.81 -9.33
CA ARG A 13 -14.91 -13.79 -8.25
C ARG A 13 -14.18 -13.36 -6.98
N ARG A 14 -13.10 -12.56 -7.12
CA ARG A 14 -12.37 -11.98 -5.97
C ARG A 14 -13.14 -10.89 -5.23
N ALA A 15 -14.26 -10.40 -5.78
CA ALA A 15 -15.09 -9.37 -5.14
C ALA A 15 -15.78 -9.85 -3.86
N THR A 16 -15.82 -11.16 -3.61
CA THR A 16 -16.38 -11.79 -2.40
C THR A 16 -15.39 -12.79 -1.82
N ILE A 17 -15.51 -13.13 -0.54
CA ILE A 17 -14.72 -14.21 0.09
C ILE A 17 -15.25 -15.61 -0.25
N ALA A 18 -16.39 -15.72 -0.94
CA ALA A 18 -17.07 -16.99 -1.23
C ALA A 18 -16.21 -18.00 -2.02
N TRP A 19 -15.29 -17.54 -2.87
CA TRP A 19 -14.39 -18.42 -3.63
C TRP A 19 -13.54 -19.32 -2.73
N LEU A 20 -13.29 -18.92 -1.48
CA LEU A 20 -12.55 -19.75 -0.52
C LEU A 20 -13.25 -21.09 -0.26
N TYR A 21 -14.57 -21.11 -0.25
CA TYR A 21 -15.37 -22.32 -0.08
C TYR A 21 -15.75 -22.95 -1.42
N GLN A 22 -16.13 -22.14 -2.42
CA GLN A 22 -16.58 -22.63 -3.72
C GLN A 22 -15.49 -23.35 -4.52
N ASP A 23 -14.23 -22.90 -4.38
CA ASP A 23 -13.07 -23.50 -5.06
C ASP A 23 -12.34 -24.51 -4.16
N ASP A 24 -13.00 -24.99 -3.09
CA ASP A 24 -12.49 -25.98 -2.13
C ASP A 24 -11.13 -25.63 -1.50
N VAL A 25 -10.86 -24.33 -1.34
CA VAL A 25 -9.61 -23.84 -0.72
C VAL A 25 -9.65 -24.03 0.79
N VAL A 26 -10.84 -23.96 1.38
CA VAL A 26 -11.14 -24.29 2.77
C VAL A 26 -12.48 -25.00 2.88
N ASP A 27 -12.59 -25.91 3.83
CA ASP A 27 -13.85 -26.57 4.17
C ASP A 27 -14.86 -25.61 4.86
N ALA A 28 -16.12 -26.04 4.97
CA ALA A 28 -17.20 -25.25 5.57
C ALA A 28 -16.96 -24.88 7.04
N ALA A 29 -16.38 -25.78 7.84
CA ALA A 29 -16.14 -25.53 9.26
C ALA A 29 -15.06 -24.45 9.44
N ARG A 30 -14.00 -24.52 8.65
CA ARG A 30 -12.93 -23.54 8.61
C ARG A 30 -13.40 -22.21 8.04
N PHE A 31 -14.17 -22.22 6.95
CA PHE A 31 -14.75 -21.02 6.36
C PHE A 31 -15.59 -20.24 7.39
N LYS A 32 -16.49 -20.91 8.12
CA LYS A 32 -17.30 -20.28 9.17
C LYS A 32 -16.47 -19.60 10.27
N ARG A 33 -15.32 -20.17 10.64
CA ARG A 33 -14.43 -19.58 11.66
C ARG A 33 -13.69 -18.35 11.15
N ILE A 34 -13.25 -18.36 9.89
CA ILE A 34 -12.39 -17.29 9.35
C ILE A 34 -13.17 -16.15 8.69
N ALA A 35 -14.38 -16.43 8.17
CA ALA A 35 -15.17 -15.47 7.40
C ALA A 35 -15.38 -14.11 8.10
N PRO A 36 -15.64 -14.02 9.42
CA PRO A 36 -15.80 -12.73 10.11
C PRO A 36 -14.55 -11.83 10.09
N PHE A 37 -13.37 -12.40 9.84
CA PHE A 37 -12.09 -11.70 9.87
C PHE A 37 -11.53 -11.42 8.47
N LEU A 38 -12.28 -11.75 7.42
CA LEU A 38 -11.83 -11.61 6.04
C LEU A 38 -12.64 -10.55 5.33
N THR A 39 -11.94 -9.74 4.54
CA THR A 39 -12.56 -8.77 3.63
C THR A 39 -12.10 -9.06 2.20
N ALA A 40 -13.00 -8.86 1.24
CA ALA A 40 -12.67 -8.97 -0.18
C ALA A 40 -12.10 -7.67 -0.76
N ARG A 41 -12.30 -6.54 -0.06
CA ARG A 41 -11.83 -5.20 -0.44
C ARG A 41 -11.40 -4.40 0.77
N GLY A 42 -10.42 -3.51 0.58
CA GLY A 42 -10.05 -2.48 1.55
C GLY A 42 -10.74 -1.17 1.22
N LEU A 43 -11.21 -0.47 2.25
CA LEU A 43 -11.79 0.87 2.14
C LEU A 43 -10.89 1.98 2.67
N GLN A 44 -9.82 1.62 3.38
CA GLN A 44 -8.86 2.58 3.91
C GLN A 44 -7.46 2.10 3.57
N TYR A 45 -6.61 3.03 3.11
CA TYR A 45 -5.22 2.76 2.73
C TYR A 45 -4.32 3.75 3.44
N SER A 46 -3.23 3.29 4.04
CA SER A 46 -2.19 4.15 4.60
C SER A 46 -0.89 3.97 3.84
N PHE A 47 -0.16 5.06 3.63
CA PHE A 47 1.15 5.02 2.99
C PHE A 47 2.04 6.19 3.42
N HIS A 48 3.35 5.94 3.39
CA HIS A 48 4.37 6.97 3.50
C HIS A 48 4.82 7.42 2.11
N VAL A 49 4.71 8.71 1.81
CA VAL A 49 5.21 9.31 0.56
C VAL A 49 6.44 10.13 0.85
N VAL A 50 7.50 9.93 0.06
CA VAL A 50 8.70 10.79 0.12
C VAL A 50 8.92 11.48 -1.22
N GLY A 51 8.93 12.80 -1.21
CA GLY A 51 9.38 13.62 -2.33
C GLY A 51 10.81 14.08 -2.11
N TYR A 52 11.65 14.02 -3.14
CA TYR A 52 13.05 14.46 -3.10
C TYR A 52 13.36 15.42 -4.25
N GLY A 53 14.14 16.46 -3.97
CA GLY A 53 14.61 17.42 -4.98
C GLY A 53 16.11 17.31 -5.23
N VAL A 54 16.50 16.82 -6.41
CA VAL A 54 17.90 16.79 -6.90
C VAL A 54 18.25 18.15 -7.54
N PRO A 55 19.45 18.74 -7.33
CA PRO A 55 20.54 18.29 -6.45
C PRO A 55 20.44 18.85 -5.03
N SER A 56 19.36 19.55 -4.68
CA SER A 56 19.24 20.35 -3.45
C SER A 56 19.38 19.56 -2.12
N GLY A 57 19.32 18.23 -2.14
CA GLY A 57 19.32 17.41 -0.93
C GLY A 57 18.03 17.51 -0.11
N ARG A 58 17.05 18.31 -0.54
CA ARG A 58 15.80 18.53 0.19
C ARG A 58 14.86 17.36 0.00
N PHE A 59 14.22 16.94 1.09
CA PHE A 59 13.16 15.95 1.05
C PHE A 59 11.96 16.38 1.88
N ARG A 60 10.80 15.79 1.57
CA ARG A 60 9.60 15.83 2.40
C ARG A 60 9.08 14.42 2.55
N ALA A 61 8.70 14.04 3.76
CA ALA A 61 8.08 12.76 4.06
C ALA A 61 6.70 13.00 4.65
N LEU A 62 5.68 12.38 4.08
CA LEU A 62 4.28 12.49 4.48
C LEU A 62 3.75 11.11 4.88
N ASP A 63 3.05 11.06 6.02
CA ASP A 63 2.18 9.95 6.38
C ASP A 63 0.75 10.31 5.99
N VAL A 64 0.10 9.42 5.23
CA VAL A 64 -1.17 9.70 4.56
C VAL A 64 -2.13 8.53 4.78
N VAL A 65 -3.38 8.85 5.07
CA VAL A 65 -4.49 7.89 5.03
C VAL A 65 -5.50 8.35 3.98
N ILE A 66 -5.86 7.44 3.09
CA ILE A 66 -6.89 7.60 2.08
C ILE A 66 -8.12 6.79 2.48
N ASP A 67 -9.27 7.45 2.55
CA ASP A 67 -10.57 6.83 2.77
C ASP A 67 -11.35 6.72 1.44
N LEU A 68 -11.78 5.50 1.14
CA LEU A 68 -12.58 5.12 -0.03
C LEU A 68 -14.01 4.71 0.35
N ALA A 69 -14.44 4.86 1.60
CA ALA A 69 -15.82 4.61 2.00
C ALA A 69 -16.83 5.59 1.35
N PRO A 70 -16.53 6.89 1.17
CA PRO A 70 -17.37 7.79 0.40
C PRO A 70 -17.33 7.50 -1.10
N GLU A 71 -18.27 8.06 -1.86
CA GLU A 71 -18.31 7.94 -3.33
C GLU A 71 -17.03 8.46 -4.00
N LYS A 72 -16.45 9.53 -3.43
CA LYS A 72 -15.18 10.10 -3.88
C LYS A 72 -14.07 9.77 -2.88
N PRO A 73 -12.91 9.25 -3.33
CA PRO A 73 -11.73 9.08 -2.49
C PRO A 73 -11.33 10.39 -1.79
N THR A 74 -11.05 10.33 -0.49
CA THR A 74 -10.63 11.50 0.30
C THR A 74 -9.35 11.23 1.09
N VAL A 75 -8.57 12.28 1.34
CA VAL A 75 -7.46 12.24 2.29
C VAL A 75 -8.04 12.46 3.68
N SER A 76 -8.16 11.39 4.48
CA SER A 76 -8.72 11.46 5.84
C SER A 76 -7.67 11.84 6.88
N TYR A 77 -6.38 11.61 6.57
CA TYR A 77 -5.26 11.99 7.43
C TYR A 77 -4.04 12.39 6.60
N LEU A 78 -3.35 13.44 7.03
CA LEU A 78 -2.10 13.90 6.44
C LEU A 78 -1.19 14.44 7.55
N ARG A 79 0.04 13.91 7.64
CA ARG A 79 1.05 14.40 8.58
C ARG A 79 2.40 14.54 7.92
N ASP A 80 3.01 15.72 8.06
CA ASP A 80 4.44 15.90 7.77
C ASP A 80 5.27 15.19 8.86
N ILE A 81 6.03 14.18 8.44
CA ILE A 81 6.95 13.38 9.24
C ILE A 81 8.42 13.61 8.86
N THR A 82 8.73 14.64 8.05
CA THR A 82 10.09 15.01 7.62
C THR A 82 11.05 15.16 8.80
N ARG A 83 10.54 15.60 9.97
CA ARG A 83 11.33 15.72 11.21
C ARG A 83 11.95 14.41 11.70
N LEU A 84 11.45 13.26 11.25
CA LEU A 84 11.98 11.94 11.61
C LEU A 84 13.22 11.56 10.79
N GLY A 85 13.65 12.42 9.87
CA GLY A 85 14.75 12.14 8.96
C GLY A 85 14.30 11.35 7.73
N PRO A 86 15.23 11.14 6.77
CA PRO A 86 14.92 10.42 5.55
C PRO A 86 14.80 8.92 5.83
N PRO A 87 13.82 8.22 5.21
CA PRO A 87 13.63 6.78 5.45
C PRO A 87 14.71 5.90 4.79
N PHE A 88 15.61 6.50 4.00
CA PHE A 88 16.77 5.86 3.39
C PHE A 88 17.92 6.85 3.27
N ARG A 89 19.15 6.36 3.07
CA ARG A 89 20.31 7.22 2.81
C ARG A 89 20.27 7.69 1.36
N PHE A 90 20.35 8.99 1.14
CA PHE A 90 20.56 9.53 -0.20
C PHE A 90 21.98 9.19 -0.65
N GLN A 91 22.12 8.50 -1.78
CA GLN A 91 23.40 8.45 -2.48
C GLN A 91 23.50 9.72 -3.31
N GLU A 92 24.49 10.54 -2.99
CA GLU A 92 24.87 11.66 -3.83
C GLU A 92 25.42 11.07 -5.14
N SER A 93 24.71 11.26 -6.25
CA SER A 93 25.32 11.03 -7.56
C SER A 93 26.38 12.11 -7.72
N ALA A 94 27.64 11.76 -7.51
CA ALA A 94 28.77 12.64 -7.69
C ALA A 94 28.84 13.09 -9.16
N SER A 95 28.16 14.18 -9.51
CA SER A 95 28.49 14.92 -10.73
C SER A 95 29.72 15.75 -10.44
N LYS A 96 30.88 15.11 -10.54
CA LYS A 96 32.18 15.78 -10.52
C LYS A 96 32.53 16.19 -11.95
N GLU A 97 31.96 17.30 -12.43
CA GLU A 97 32.31 18.04 -13.65
C GLU A 97 31.41 19.30 -13.62
N ALA A 98 31.87 20.55 -13.55
CA ALA A 98 33.09 21.14 -14.04
C ALA A 98 33.65 22.19 -13.05
N ALA A 99 34.84 21.92 -12.53
CA ALA A 99 35.80 22.98 -12.24
C ALA A 99 36.69 23.08 -13.49
N GLY A 100 36.50 24.12 -14.27
CA GLY A 100 37.23 24.39 -15.50
C GLY A 100 36.84 25.76 -16.04
N GLY A 101 37.58 26.78 -15.58
CA GLY A 101 37.43 28.19 -15.93
C GLY A 101 38.35 29.03 -15.06
#